data_AF-A0A9D2S4C8-F1
#
_entry.id   AF-A0A9D2S4C8-F1
#
_cell.length_a   1.000
_cell.length_b   1.000
_cell.length_c   1.000
_cell.angle_alpha   90.00
_cell.angle_beta   90.00
_cell.angle_gamma   90.00
#
_symmetry.space_group_name_H-M   'P 1'
#
loop_
_entity.id
_entity.type
_entity.pdbx_description
1 polymer ?
#
loop_
_entity_poly.entity_id
_entity_poly.type
_entity_poly.pdbx_seq_one_letter_code
_entity_poly.pdbx_strand_id
1 'polypeptide(L)'
;MRMRYLPVAMAALLCGCVGANEQNVPTFPQTRWNMDAATVMEAYDLEPASVKQYDAGRGRTLVLSGKEAFGARAETITFLFINLKQGESGDFPAFSESDQAALNHQEVLASVLVQYPKETDWETIVSELDARYGKAAVEEVTLFPLFSALDANMAVQQVEASDGCKVWGSEPIEEWLDGKDAAYFEENWKKYRPDLASEEDWERLCREGRMVTIVCEENQGAPSVRFDAYDLAVYNELKAAAGED
;
A
#
# COMPACT_ATOMS: atom_id res chain seq x y z
N MET A 1 -27.35 47.54 -6.13
CA MET A 1 -26.60 46.56 -5.31
C MET A 1 -27.22 45.18 -5.58
N ARG A 2 -26.64 44.37 -6.45
CA ARG A 2 -27.12 43.01 -6.75
C ARG A 2 -26.04 42.03 -6.28
N MET A 3 -26.33 41.33 -5.20
CA MET A 3 -25.52 40.26 -4.64
C MET A 3 -25.48 39.10 -5.66
N ARG A 4 -24.30 38.79 -6.18
CA ARG A 4 -24.05 37.58 -6.97
C ARG A 4 -23.67 36.48 -6.00
N TYR A 5 -24.55 35.50 -5.82
CA TYR A 5 -24.21 34.23 -5.18
C TYR A 5 -23.44 33.38 -6.19
N LEU A 6 -22.18 33.05 -5.90
CA LEU A 6 -21.47 31.96 -6.56
C LEU A 6 -22.00 30.64 -6.00
N PRO A 7 -22.38 29.65 -6.82
CA PRO A 7 -22.62 28.31 -6.33
C PRO A 7 -21.26 27.65 -6.00
N VAL A 8 -21.12 27.19 -4.76
CA VAL A 8 -20.09 26.24 -4.35
C VAL A 8 -20.38 24.94 -5.09
N ALA A 9 -19.55 24.59 -6.08
CA ALA A 9 -19.58 23.29 -6.71
C ALA A 9 -19.03 22.27 -5.71
N MET A 10 -19.95 21.58 -5.04
CA MET A 10 -19.66 20.42 -4.21
C MET A 10 -19.20 19.30 -5.14
N ALA A 11 -17.90 19.00 -5.13
CA ALA A 11 -17.34 17.85 -5.81
C ALA A 11 -17.96 16.59 -5.19
N ALA A 12 -18.88 15.97 -5.93
CA ALA A 12 -19.42 14.67 -5.57
C ALA A 12 -18.33 13.63 -5.83
N LEU A 13 -17.57 13.30 -4.78
CA LEU A 13 -16.75 12.09 -4.73
C LEU A 13 -17.68 10.91 -5.03
N LEU A 14 -17.49 10.30 -6.20
CA LEU A 14 -18.09 9.03 -6.56
C LEU A 14 -17.57 7.98 -5.58
N CYS A 15 -18.30 7.77 -4.47
CA CYS A 15 -18.14 6.58 -3.66
C CYS A 15 -18.60 5.39 -4.50
N GLY A 16 -17.65 4.75 -5.20
CA GLY A 16 -17.77 3.32 -5.50
C GLY A 16 -18.05 2.60 -4.19
N CYS A 17 -18.99 1.65 -4.21
CA CYS A 17 -19.37 0.88 -3.04
C CYS A 17 -18.17 0.06 -2.56
N VAL A 18 -17.45 0.59 -1.57
CA VAL A 18 -16.41 -0.13 -0.85
C VAL A 18 -17.08 -1.32 -0.15
N GLY A 19 -16.64 -2.54 -0.47
CA GLY A 19 -17.17 -3.76 0.14
C GLY A 19 -17.05 -3.71 1.67
N ALA A 20 -17.92 -4.42 2.39
CA ALA A 20 -17.97 -4.38 3.85
C ALA A 20 -16.61 -4.71 4.52
N ASN A 21 -15.81 -5.59 3.90
CA ASN A 21 -14.47 -5.95 4.38
C ASN A 21 -13.43 -4.84 4.14
N GLU A 22 -13.55 -4.07 3.04
CA GLU A 22 -12.64 -2.97 2.69
C GLU A 22 -12.78 -1.74 3.60
N GLN A 23 -13.92 -1.57 4.27
CA GLN A 23 -14.13 -0.45 5.20
C GLN A 23 -13.27 -0.52 6.46
N ASN A 24 -12.79 -1.71 6.84
CA ASN A 24 -12.00 -1.91 8.05
C ASN A 24 -10.48 -2.02 7.78
N VAL A 25 -10.06 -1.88 6.53
CA VAL A 25 -8.65 -1.95 6.16
C VAL A 25 -7.94 -0.64 6.53
N PRO A 26 -6.79 -0.70 7.25
CA PRO A 26 -6.00 0.50 7.51
C PRO A 26 -5.57 1.21 6.23
N THR A 27 -5.73 2.53 6.18
CA THR A 27 -5.29 3.38 5.06
C THR A 27 -4.30 4.42 5.54
N PHE A 28 -3.33 4.78 4.70
CA PHE A 28 -2.46 5.91 5.00
C PHE A 28 -3.27 7.23 4.99
N PRO A 29 -2.91 8.24 5.80
CA PRO A 29 -3.65 9.50 5.84
C PRO A 29 -3.89 10.11 4.45
N GLN A 30 -5.10 10.62 4.21
CA GLN A 30 -5.49 11.30 2.96
C GLN A 30 -5.48 10.41 1.70
N THR A 31 -5.15 9.12 1.79
CA THR A 31 -5.12 8.21 0.64
C THR A 31 -6.15 7.08 0.74
N ARG A 32 -6.29 6.35 -0.37
CA ARG A 32 -6.91 5.02 -0.46
C ARG A 32 -6.01 4.15 -1.33
N TRP A 33 -6.07 2.84 -1.14
CA TRP A 33 -5.20 1.89 -1.86
C TRP A 33 -5.48 1.82 -3.37
N ASN A 34 -6.68 2.17 -3.82
CA ASN A 34 -7.02 2.23 -5.24
C ASN A 34 -6.65 3.57 -5.92
N MET A 35 -5.98 4.50 -5.22
CA MET A 35 -5.54 5.76 -5.83
C MET A 35 -4.28 5.55 -6.68
N ASP A 36 -4.25 6.20 -7.83
CA ASP A 36 -3.05 6.33 -8.66
C ASP A 36 -2.15 7.48 -8.15
N ALA A 37 -0.99 7.65 -8.78
CA ALA A 37 -0.01 8.66 -8.39
C ALA A 37 -0.57 10.10 -8.50
N ALA A 38 -1.33 10.39 -9.55
CA ALA A 38 -1.92 11.71 -9.77
C ALA A 38 -2.96 12.05 -8.69
N THR A 39 -3.81 11.09 -8.33
CA THR A 39 -4.82 11.25 -7.26
C THR A 39 -4.17 11.44 -5.90
N VAL A 40 -3.08 10.74 -5.59
CA VAL A 40 -2.31 10.96 -4.35
C VAL A 40 -1.67 12.36 -4.35
N MET A 41 -1.12 12.82 -5.47
CA MET A 41 -0.59 14.18 -5.57
C MET A 41 -1.67 15.25 -5.35
N GLU A 42 -2.86 15.07 -5.93
CA GLU A 42 -4.01 15.95 -5.70
C GLU A 42 -4.45 15.94 -4.24
N ALA A 43 -4.57 14.76 -3.62
CA ALA A 43 -4.98 14.62 -2.23
C ALA A 43 -4.05 15.37 -1.24
N TYR A 44 -2.76 15.46 -1.58
CA TYR A 44 -1.74 16.14 -0.78
C TYR A 44 -1.43 17.57 -1.24
N ASP A 45 -2.15 18.11 -2.23
CA ASP A 45 -1.92 19.42 -2.84
C ASP A 45 -0.45 19.60 -3.27
N LEU A 46 0.07 18.61 -4.01
CA LEU A 46 1.47 18.55 -4.43
C LEU A 46 1.66 19.06 -5.86
N GLU A 47 2.54 20.04 -5.99
CA GLU A 47 3.07 20.46 -7.28
C GLU A 47 4.08 19.43 -7.80
N PRO A 48 4.12 19.11 -9.11
CA PRO A 48 5.07 18.15 -9.67
C PRO A 48 6.55 18.46 -9.37
N ALA A 49 6.91 19.74 -9.27
CA ALA A 49 8.27 20.16 -8.93
C ALA A 49 8.66 19.90 -7.46
N SER A 50 7.69 19.58 -6.60
CA SER A 50 7.89 19.35 -5.16
C SER A 50 8.13 17.89 -4.77
N VAL A 51 7.99 16.97 -5.73
CA VAL A 51 8.12 15.52 -5.56
C VAL A 51 9.23 14.97 -6.45
N LYS A 52 9.98 13.99 -5.94
CA LYS A 52 10.84 13.17 -6.80
C LYS A 52 10.05 11.98 -7.28
N GLN A 53 10.10 11.71 -8.58
CA GLN A 53 9.44 10.57 -9.20
C GLN A 53 10.49 9.62 -9.79
N TYR A 54 10.27 8.32 -9.59
CA TYR A 54 11.07 7.25 -10.18
C TYR A 54 10.11 6.21 -10.77
N ASP A 55 10.26 5.90 -12.06
CA ASP A 55 9.49 4.85 -12.72
C ASP A 55 10.40 3.64 -12.95
N ALA A 56 10.03 2.47 -12.42
CA ALA A 56 10.84 1.24 -12.45
C ALA A 56 9.97 -0.03 -12.34
N GLY A 57 10.40 -1.12 -12.98
CA GLY A 57 9.64 -2.37 -13.10
C GLY A 57 8.17 -2.19 -13.55
N ARG A 58 7.24 -2.53 -12.65
CA ARG A 58 5.79 -2.39 -12.84
C ARG A 58 5.22 -1.14 -12.17
N GLY A 59 6.07 -0.25 -11.67
CA GLY A 59 5.66 0.71 -10.67
C GLY A 59 6.22 2.10 -10.83
N ARG A 60 5.64 2.99 -10.04
CA ARG A 60 6.07 4.37 -9.85
C ARG A 60 6.33 4.59 -8.38
N THR A 61 7.35 5.37 -8.07
CA THR A 61 7.66 5.82 -6.72
C THR A 61 7.59 7.33 -6.67
N LEU A 62 6.82 7.87 -5.73
CA LEU A 62 6.84 9.29 -5.38
C LEU A 62 7.52 9.46 -4.03
N VAL A 63 8.49 10.38 -3.95
CA VAL A 63 9.19 10.72 -2.70
C VAL A 63 8.95 12.19 -2.37
N LEU A 64 8.33 12.41 -1.22
CA LEU A 64 8.10 13.72 -0.61
C LEU A 64 9.12 13.90 0.51
N SER A 65 9.59 15.13 0.74
CA SER A 65 10.52 15.42 1.83
C SER A 65 9.96 16.47 2.78
N GLY A 66 10.20 16.30 4.08
CA GLY A 66 9.93 17.32 5.09
C GLY A 66 8.45 17.59 5.38
N LYS A 67 7.55 16.66 5.05
CA LYS A 67 6.11 16.72 5.35
C LYS A 67 5.83 16.12 6.73
N GLU A 68 4.74 16.54 7.35
CA GLU A 68 4.28 15.96 8.62
C GLU A 68 3.56 14.64 8.37
N ALA A 69 3.83 13.65 9.20
CA ALA A 69 3.11 12.38 9.29
C ALA A 69 3.12 11.92 10.75
N PHE A 70 1.96 11.48 11.25
CA PHE A 70 1.79 10.94 12.61
C PHE A 70 2.43 11.81 13.70
N GLY A 71 2.12 13.12 13.68
CA GLY A 71 2.56 14.07 14.71
C GLY A 71 4.02 14.53 14.62
N ALA A 72 4.80 14.02 13.64
CA ALA A 72 6.20 14.37 13.48
C ALA A 72 6.56 14.75 12.04
N ARG A 73 7.62 15.55 11.88
CA ARG A 73 8.15 15.90 10.55
C ARG A 73 9.00 14.75 10.02
N ALA A 74 8.52 14.11 8.96
CA ALA A 74 9.27 13.06 8.26
C ALA A 74 10.45 13.65 7.46
N GLU A 75 11.54 12.89 7.38
CA GLU A 75 12.60 13.15 6.41
C GLU A 75 12.08 12.85 5.00
N THR A 76 11.46 11.69 4.83
CA THR A 76 10.81 11.28 3.59
C THR A 76 9.47 10.59 3.84
N ILE A 77 8.54 10.79 2.89
CA ILE A 77 7.37 9.93 2.70
C ILE A 77 7.49 9.38 1.28
N THR A 78 7.58 8.05 1.16
CA THR A 78 7.73 7.33 -0.09
C THR A 78 6.44 6.57 -0.39
N PHE A 79 5.79 6.90 -1.50
CA PHE A 79 4.62 6.18 -2.00
C PHE A 79 5.07 5.27 -3.16
N LEU A 80 4.81 3.98 -3.03
CA LEU A 80 5.05 2.99 -4.08
C LEU A 80 3.73 2.63 -4.74
N PHE A 81 3.67 2.78 -6.06
CA PHE A 81 2.55 2.41 -6.90
C PHE A 81 2.93 1.22 -7.78
N ILE A 82 1.96 0.38 -8.10
CA ILE A 82 2.15 -0.79 -8.96
C ILE A 82 1.03 -0.91 -9.99
N ASN A 83 1.40 -1.23 -11.23
CA ASN A 83 0.50 -1.58 -12.31
C ASN A 83 0.50 -3.10 -12.51
N LEU A 84 -0.51 -3.76 -11.96
CA LEU A 84 -0.66 -5.22 -12.06
C LEU A 84 -1.14 -5.68 -13.45
N LYS A 85 -1.72 -4.78 -14.25
CA LYS A 85 -2.24 -5.10 -15.60
C LYS A 85 -1.14 -5.35 -16.63
N GLN A 86 0.09 -4.92 -16.36
CA GLN A 86 1.21 -5.09 -17.29
C GLN A 86 1.77 -6.53 -17.33
N GLY A 87 1.30 -7.47 -16.49
CA GLY A 87 1.73 -8.87 -16.48
C GLY A 87 3.24 -9.07 -16.25
N GLU A 88 3.73 -10.31 -16.32
CA GLU A 88 5.16 -10.64 -16.14
C GLU A 88 5.96 -10.69 -17.46
N SER A 89 5.36 -10.38 -18.60
CA SER A 89 6.00 -10.60 -19.90
C SER A 89 6.97 -9.48 -20.27
N GLY A 90 8.22 -9.65 -19.87
CA GLY A 90 9.38 -9.02 -20.49
C GLY A 90 10.43 -8.57 -19.48
N ASP A 91 11.69 -8.97 -19.70
CA ASP A 91 12.86 -8.31 -19.11
C ASP A 91 12.60 -6.80 -19.09
N PHE A 92 12.47 -6.18 -17.92
CA PHE A 92 12.25 -4.73 -17.82
C PHE A 92 13.53 -4.02 -18.29
N PRO A 93 13.60 -3.53 -19.54
CA PRO A 93 14.69 -2.67 -19.92
C PRO A 93 14.44 -1.35 -19.19
N ALA A 94 15.47 -0.55 -18.96
CA ALA A 94 15.29 0.82 -18.47
C ALA A 94 14.16 1.49 -19.29
N PHE A 95 13.14 1.99 -18.59
CA PHE A 95 11.91 2.54 -19.18
C PHE A 95 12.23 3.47 -20.34
N SER A 96 11.67 3.18 -21.51
CA SER A 96 11.61 4.18 -22.57
C SER A 96 10.53 5.22 -22.22
N GLU A 97 10.64 6.45 -22.73
CA GLU A 97 9.58 7.48 -22.56
C GLU A 97 8.21 6.99 -23.07
N SER A 98 8.18 6.05 -24.03
CA SER A 98 6.94 5.41 -24.50
C SER A 98 6.29 4.49 -23.47
N ASP A 99 7.06 3.85 -22.59
CA ASP A 99 6.53 2.97 -21.54
C ASP A 99 5.93 3.80 -20.38
N GLN A 100 6.42 5.03 -20.16
CA GLN A 100 5.84 5.97 -19.20
C GLN A 100 4.44 6.45 -19.64
N ALA A 101 4.23 6.66 -20.94
CA ALA A 101 2.90 6.95 -21.49
C ALA A 101 1.94 5.75 -21.38
N ALA A 102 2.47 4.52 -21.32
CA ALA A 102 1.70 3.28 -21.18
C ALA A 102 1.24 2.98 -19.74
N LEU A 103 1.74 3.70 -18.72
CA LEU A 103 1.24 3.55 -17.34
C LEU A 103 -0.22 3.99 -17.20
N ASN A 104 -0.71 4.88 -18.06
CA ASN A 104 -2.13 5.23 -18.29
C ASN A 104 -3.02 5.32 -17.02
N HIS A 105 -2.49 5.81 -15.88
CA HIS A 105 -3.24 5.90 -14.62
C HIS A 105 -3.80 4.56 -14.13
N GLN A 106 -3.13 3.45 -14.49
CA GLN A 106 -3.52 2.10 -14.10
C GLN A 106 -2.71 1.58 -12.91
N GLU A 107 -1.68 2.32 -12.48
CA GLU A 107 -0.99 2.04 -11.24
C GLU A 107 -1.87 2.37 -10.03
N VAL A 108 -1.76 1.56 -8.98
CA VAL A 108 -2.46 1.75 -7.70
C VAL A 108 -1.47 1.79 -6.55
N LEU A 109 -1.79 2.52 -5.49
CA LEU A 109 -0.96 2.63 -4.30
C LEU A 109 -0.83 1.27 -3.60
N ALA A 110 0.38 0.76 -3.45
CA ALA A 110 0.66 -0.55 -2.86
C ALA A 110 1.48 -0.50 -1.58
N SER A 111 2.26 0.57 -1.35
CA SER A 111 3.01 0.71 -0.10
C SER A 111 3.32 2.17 0.19
N VAL A 112 3.43 2.50 1.49
CA VAL A 112 3.92 3.79 1.96
C VAL A 112 5.01 3.57 3.00
N LEU A 113 6.16 4.21 2.82
CA LEU A 113 7.24 4.23 3.80
C LEU A 113 7.48 5.67 4.27
N VAL A 114 7.36 5.88 5.58
CA VAL A 114 7.71 7.12 6.25
C VAL A 114 9.02 6.90 6.99
N GLN A 115 10.01 7.75 6.75
CA GLN A 115 11.28 7.75 7.47
C GLN A 115 11.44 9.05 8.24
N TYR A 116 11.82 8.94 9.50
CA TYR A 116 12.00 10.10 10.38
C TYR A 116 13.48 10.30 10.73
N PRO A 117 13.88 11.54 11.08
CA PRO A 117 15.20 11.80 11.66
C PRO A 117 15.45 11.00 12.95
N LYS A 118 16.73 10.72 13.25
CA LYS A 118 17.22 9.95 14.42
C LYS A 118 16.83 10.46 15.82
N GLU A 119 16.31 11.67 15.92
CA GLU A 119 15.97 12.28 17.22
C GLU A 119 14.46 12.53 17.31
N THR A 120 13.69 11.86 16.44
CA THR A 120 12.23 12.00 16.41
C THR A 120 11.64 11.21 17.56
N ASP A 121 10.70 11.84 18.27
CA ASP A 121 10.00 11.21 19.38
C ASP A 121 9.14 10.04 18.90
N TRP A 122 9.66 8.83 19.12
CA TRP A 122 9.01 7.56 18.82
C TRP A 122 7.62 7.44 19.46
N GLU A 123 7.47 7.86 20.71
CA GLU A 123 6.22 7.72 21.47
C GLU A 123 5.11 8.58 20.87
N THR A 124 5.44 9.77 20.37
CA THR A 124 4.48 10.60 19.64
C THR A 124 3.96 9.88 18.38
N ILE A 125 4.85 9.25 17.61
CA ILE A 125 4.46 8.51 16.39
C ILE A 125 3.55 7.33 16.75
N VAL A 126 3.95 6.52 17.75
CA VAL A 126 3.16 5.36 18.19
C VAL A 126 1.79 5.80 18.71
N SER A 127 1.72 6.86 19.51
CA SER A 127 0.45 7.36 20.04
C SER A 127 -0.53 7.78 18.94
N GLU A 128 -0.04 8.45 17.90
CA GLU A 128 -0.84 8.82 16.73
C GLU A 128 -1.30 7.61 15.91
N LEU A 129 -0.44 6.60 15.77
CA LEU A 129 -0.80 5.33 15.12
C LEU A 129 -1.84 4.56 15.92
N ASP A 130 -1.70 4.44 17.24
CA ASP A 130 -2.65 3.75 18.11
C ASP A 130 -4.01 4.45 18.15
N ALA A 131 -4.02 5.78 18.22
CA ALA A 131 -5.25 6.56 18.17
C ALA A 131 -6.05 6.30 16.88
N ARG A 132 -5.35 6.00 15.77
CA ARG A 132 -5.95 5.82 14.46
C ARG A 132 -6.24 4.37 14.10
N TYR A 133 -5.33 3.46 14.47
CA TYR A 133 -5.32 2.06 14.02
C TYR A 133 -5.33 1.05 15.17
N GLY A 134 -5.48 1.48 16.43
CA GLY A 134 -5.41 0.59 17.60
C GLY A 134 -6.38 -0.59 17.60
N LYS A 135 -7.47 -0.54 16.80
CA LYS A 135 -8.35 -1.70 16.57
C LYS A 135 -7.73 -2.82 15.73
N ALA A 136 -6.73 -2.49 14.92
CA ALA A 136 -5.97 -3.39 14.06
C ALA A 136 -4.64 -3.81 14.70
N ALA A 137 -4.38 -3.43 15.97
CA ALA A 137 -3.15 -3.80 16.66
C ALA A 137 -3.10 -5.31 16.89
N VAL A 138 -1.94 -5.90 16.65
CA VAL A 138 -1.71 -7.36 16.76
C VAL A 138 -0.36 -7.62 17.44
N GLU A 139 -0.15 -8.83 17.93
CA GLU A 139 1.12 -9.22 18.56
C GLU A 139 2.22 -9.50 17.53
N GLU A 140 1.84 -9.94 16.33
CA GLU A 140 2.77 -10.20 15.23
C GLU A 140 2.11 -9.97 13.86
N VAL A 141 2.96 -9.71 12.86
CA VAL A 141 2.60 -9.76 11.44
C VAL A 141 3.63 -10.58 10.67
N THR A 142 3.16 -11.31 9.66
CA THR A 142 4.03 -11.95 8.67
C THR A 142 4.04 -11.09 7.41
N LEU A 143 5.22 -10.61 7.04
CA LEU A 143 5.44 -9.76 5.89
C LEU A 143 5.86 -10.60 4.70
N PHE A 144 5.03 -10.55 3.66
CA PHE A 144 5.28 -11.15 2.37
C PHE A 144 5.84 -10.06 1.45
N PRO A 145 7.17 -9.94 1.30
CA PRO A 145 7.76 -8.82 0.56
C PRO A 145 7.33 -8.84 -0.91
N LEU A 146 7.23 -7.65 -1.52
CA LEU A 146 6.97 -7.52 -2.97
C LEU A 146 7.91 -8.44 -3.75
N PHE A 147 7.35 -9.33 -4.58
CA PHE A 147 8.17 -10.18 -5.42
C PHE A 147 9.02 -9.33 -6.36
N SER A 148 10.33 -9.55 -6.32
CA SER A 148 11.30 -8.92 -7.22
C SER A 148 12.12 -10.02 -7.88
N ALA A 149 12.10 -10.09 -9.22
CA ALA A 149 12.95 -11.02 -9.96
C ALA A 149 14.45 -10.74 -9.74
N LEU A 150 14.82 -9.52 -9.35
CA LEU A 150 16.19 -9.14 -9.00
C LEU A 150 16.58 -9.52 -7.57
N ASP A 151 15.60 -9.81 -6.70
CA ASP A 151 15.80 -10.19 -5.31
C ASP A 151 14.85 -11.34 -4.93
N ALA A 152 14.92 -12.42 -5.71
CA ALA A 152 14.06 -13.60 -5.57
C ALA A 152 14.25 -14.35 -4.23
N ASN A 153 15.14 -13.86 -3.36
CA ASN A 153 15.45 -14.42 -2.04
C ASN A 153 14.98 -13.53 -0.89
N MET A 154 14.15 -12.49 -1.14
CA MET A 154 13.52 -11.77 -0.04
C MET A 154 12.62 -12.72 0.75
N ALA A 155 13.15 -13.23 1.86
CA ALA A 155 12.47 -14.17 2.71
C ALA A 155 11.25 -13.50 3.37
N VAL A 156 10.18 -14.27 3.52
CA VAL A 156 9.06 -13.92 4.39
C VAL A 156 9.59 -13.57 5.78
N GLN A 157 9.18 -12.42 6.32
CA GLN A 157 9.67 -11.92 7.61
C GLN A 157 8.55 -11.96 8.64
N GLN A 158 8.79 -12.58 9.79
CA GLN A 158 7.92 -12.42 10.96
C GLN A 158 8.41 -11.22 11.77
N VAL A 159 7.47 -10.35 12.14
CA VAL A 159 7.74 -9.16 12.94
C VAL A 159 6.82 -9.18 14.15
N GLU A 160 7.42 -9.36 15.32
CA GLU A 160 6.73 -9.35 16.62
C GLU A 160 6.74 -7.95 17.23
N ALA A 161 5.62 -7.57 17.84
CA ALA A 161 5.53 -6.35 18.61
C ALA A 161 6.44 -6.42 19.84
N SER A 162 7.13 -5.32 20.13
CA SER A 162 8.04 -5.18 21.26
C SER A 162 8.03 -3.72 21.76
N ASP A 163 9.01 -3.35 22.59
CA ASP A 163 9.15 -1.97 23.07
C ASP A 163 9.56 -1.00 21.95
N GLY A 164 10.40 -1.46 21.01
CA GLY A 164 10.90 -0.66 19.87
C GLY A 164 10.23 -0.97 18.53
N CYS A 165 9.17 -1.80 18.52
CA CYS A 165 8.44 -2.15 17.31
C CYS A 165 6.95 -2.33 17.65
N LYS A 166 6.08 -1.71 16.87
CA LYS A 166 4.63 -1.90 16.96
C LYS A 166 4.10 -2.32 15.60
N VAL A 167 3.15 -3.24 15.62
CA VAL A 167 2.58 -3.83 14.41
C VAL A 167 1.06 -3.79 14.44
N TRP A 168 0.48 -3.50 13.29
CA TRP A 168 -0.96 -3.52 13.05
C TRP A 168 -1.22 -4.25 11.73
N GLY A 169 -2.41 -4.81 11.57
CA GLY A 169 -2.80 -5.39 10.30
C GLY A 169 -4.29 -5.62 10.16
N SER A 170 -4.76 -5.72 8.92
CA SER A 170 -6.11 -6.18 8.63
C SER A 170 -6.32 -7.64 9.06
N GLU A 171 -7.54 -8.14 8.99
CA GLU A 171 -7.80 -9.58 9.10
C GLU A 171 -6.95 -10.41 8.12
N PRO A 172 -6.70 -11.70 8.43
CA PRO A 172 -6.00 -12.63 7.54
C PRO A 172 -6.63 -12.71 6.15
N ILE A 173 -5.83 -13.02 5.13
CA ILE A 173 -6.29 -13.10 3.73
C ILE A 173 -7.42 -14.13 3.57
N GLU A 174 -7.40 -15.25 4.30
CA GLU A 174 -8.46 -16.27 4.23
C GLU A 174 -9.87 -15.73 4.54
N GLU A 175 -9.99 -14.73 5.41
CA GLU A 175 -11.28 -14.08 5.74
C GLU A 175 -11.86 -13.23 4.60
N TRP A 176 -11.09 -13.04 3.52
CA TRP A 176 -11.49 -12.31 2.32
C TRP A 176 -11.84 -13.22 1.15
N LEU A 177 -11.45 -14.49 1.23
CA LEU A 177 -11.64 -15.48 0.19
C LEU A 177 -12.92 -16.26 0.48
N ASP A 178 -14.06 -15.73 0.05
CA ASP A 178 -15.32 -16.47 0.13
C ASP A 178 -15.22 -17.77 -0.70
N GLY A 179 -15.56 -18.90 -0.09
CA GLY A 179 -15.20 -20.25 -0.57
C GLY A 179 -15.75 -20.69 -1.93
N LYS A 180 -16.46 -19.84 -2.68
CA LYS A 180 -16.85 -20.12 -4.07
C LYS A 180 -15.75 -19.76 -5.07
N ASP A 181 -14.88 -18.81 -4.72
CA ASP A 181 -13.89 -18.25 -5.65
C ASP A 181 -12.45 -18.47 -5.16
N ALA A 182 -12.25 -19.14 -4.02
CA ALA A 182 -10.93 -19.45 -3.44
C ALA A 182 -9.98 -20.14 -4.44
N ALA A 183 -10.49 -21.07 -5.26
CA ALA A 183 -9.70 -21.74 -6.30
C ALA A 183 -9.28 -20.79 -7.43
N TYR A 184 -10.15 -19.82 -7.78
CA TYR A 184 -9.82 -18.79 -8.76
C TYR A 184 -8.70 -17.87 -8.22
N PHE A 185 -8.84 -17.41 -6.98
CA PHE A 185 -7.81 -16.58 -6.36
C PHE A 185 -6.48 -17.33 -6.27
N GLU A 186 -6.45 -18.58 -5.78
CA GLU A 186 -5.22 -19.35 -5.71
C GLU A 186 -4.51 -19.47 -7.07
N GLU A 187 -5.24 -19.86 -8.12
CA GLU A 187 -4.66 -20.07 -9.45
C GLU A 187 -4.10 -18.78 -10.04
N ASN A 188 -4.78 -17.66 -9.80
CA ASN A 188 -4.44 -16.39 -10.43
C ASN A 188 -3.49 -15.51 -9.59
N TRP A 189 -3.45 -15.67 -8.26
CA TRP A 189 -2.54 -14.94 -7.37
C TRP A 189 -1.08 -15.30 -7.63
N LYS A 190 -0.81 -16.56 -7.98
CA LYS A 190 0.52 -17.07 -8.34
C LYS A 190 1.16 -16.33 -9.52
N LYS A 191 0.37 -15.62 -10.35
CA LYS A 191 0.88 -14.74 -11.42
C LYS A 191 1.58 -13.49 -10.89
N TYR A 192 1.23 -13.07 -9.67
CA TYR A 192 1.77 -11.89 -8.99
C TYR A 192 2.74 -12.24 -7.87
N ARG A 193 2.74 -13.51 -7.45
CA ARG A 193 3.60 -14.11 -6.44
C ARG A 193 4.12 -15.46 -6.95
N PRO A 194 5.02 -15.48 -7.94
CA PRO A 194 5.56 -16.73 -8.48
C PRO A 194 6.41 -17.51 -7.45
N ASP A 195 6.73 -16.90 -6.31
CA ASP A 195 7.31 -17.53 -5.13
C ASP A 195 6.35 -18.48 -4.39
N LEU A 196 5.03 -18.38 -4.61
CA LEU A 196 4.03 -19.32 -4.09
C LEU A 196 4.02 -20.61 -4.92
N ALA A 197 5.09 -21.39 -4.79
CA ALA A 197 5.36 -22.56 -5.62
C ALA A 197 4.55 -23.81 -5.23
N SER A 198 4.02 -23.85 -4.01
CA SER A 198 3.28 -24.99 -3.47
C SER A 198 1.92 -24.60 -2.86
N GLU A 199 1.07 -25.60 -2.61
CA GLU A 199 -0.18 -25.45 -1.84
C GLU A 199 0.12 -24.98 -0.40
N GLU A 200 1.21 -25.46 0.20
CA GLU A 200 1.65 -25.04 1.53
C GLU A 200 2.00 -23.54 1.57
N ASP A 201 2.66 -23.02 0.53
CA ASP A 201 2.97 -21.59 0.44
C ASP A 201 1.69 -20.73 0.33
N TRP A 202 0.70 -21.21 -0.42
CA TRP A 202 -0.60 -20.55 -0.55
C TRP A 202 -1.39 -20.57 0.77
N GLU A 203 -1.50 -21.74 1.42
CA GLU A 203 -2.15 -21.87 2.72
C GLU A 203 -1.48 -20.98 3.77
N ARG A 204 -0.14 -20.91 3.74
CA ARG A 204 0.62 -20.03 4.61
C ARG A 204 0.32 -18.56 4.35
N LEU A 205 0.29 -18.11 3.10
CA LEU A 205 -0.10 -16.75 2.74
C LEU A 205 -1.52 -16.43 3.23
N CYS A 206 -2.48 -17.34 3.02
CA CYS A 206 -3.86 -17.11 3.40
C CYS A 206 -4.04 -16.94 4.92
N ARG A 207 -3.34 -17.77 5.70
CA ARG A 207 -3.44 -17.80 7.17
C ARG A 207 -2.60 -16.72 7.86
N GLU A 208 -1.38 -16.48 7.39
CA GLU A 208 -0.41 -15.60 8.06
C GLU A 208 -0.33 -14.21 7.41
N GLY A 209 -0.66 -14.11 6.12
CA GLY A 209 -0.69 -12.88 5.36
C GLY A 209 -1.93 -12.06 5.67
N ARG A 210 -1.82 -10.75 5.45
CA ARG A 210 -2.88 -9.77 5.70
C ARG A 210 -2.97 -8.85 4.49
N MET A 211 -4.18 -8.40 4.15
CA MET A 211 -4.41 -7.45 3.06
C MET A 211 -3.62 -6.15 3.24
N VAL A 212 -3.53 -5.65 4.48
CA VAL A 212 -2.66 -4.53 4.84
C VAL A 212 -1.93 -4.80 6.14
N THR A 213 -0.63 -4.48 6.16
CA THR A 213 0.18 -4.45 7.39
C THR A 213 0.74 -3.05 7.63
N ILE A 214 0.92 -2.71 8.90
CA ILE A 214 1.63 -1.52 9.37
C ILE A 214 2.73 -1.99 10.30
N VAL A 215 3.96 -1.60 10.03
CA VAL A 215 5.10 -1.79 10.93
C VAL A 215 5.66 -0.43 11.27
N CYS A 216 5.60 -0.08 12.54
CA CYS A 216 6.38 1.01 13.10
C CYS A 216 7.59 0.37 13.77
N GLU A 217 8.80 0.87 13.49
CA GLU A 217 10.03 0.41 14.16
C GLU A 217 10.97 1.57 14.48
N GLU A 218 11.67 1.45 15.61
CA GLU A 218 12.77 2.33 15.99
C GLU A 218 14.10 1.64 15.62
N ASN A 219 14.74 2.09 14.53
CA ASN A 219 16.00 1.53 14.08
C ASN A 219 17.17 2.45 14.42
N GLN A 220 17.94 2.11 15.48
CA GLN A 220 19.10 2.88 15.93
C GLN A 220 18.79 4.37 16.15
N GLY A 221 17.62 4.64 16.74
CA GLY A 221 17.09 5.96 17.01
C GLY A 221 16.36 6.61 15.83
N ALA A 222 16.35 6.04 14.62
CA ALA A 222 15.53 6.54 13.52
C ALA A 222 14.19 5.78 13.44
N PRO A 223 13.06 6.40 13.84
CA PRO A 223 11.76 5.81 13.61
C PRO A 223 11.47 5.64 12.12
N SER A 224 10.72 4.60 11.78
CA SER A 224 10.08 4.47 10.49
C SER A 224 8.69 3.85 10.64
N VAL A 225 7.81 4.17 9.70
CA VAL A 225 6.48 3.58 9.59
C VAL A 225 6.31 3.08 8.17
N ARG A 226 6.06 1.78 8.01
CA ARG A 226 5.79 1.14 6.73
C ARG A 226 4.38 0.61 6.70
N PHE A 227 3.64 0.98 5.67
CA PHE A 227 2.40 0.34 5.27
C PHE A 227 2.67 -0.53 4.05
N ASP A 228 2.16 -1.75 4.05
CA ASP A 228 2.19 -2.66 2.90
C ASP A 228 0.76 -3.11 2.58
N ALA A 229 0.34 -2.94 1.34
CA ALA A 229 -0.98 -3.26 0.82
C ALA A 229 -0.90 -4.01 -0.52
N TYR A 230 0.24 -4.63 -0.83
CA TYR A 230 0.43 -5.31 -2.11
C TYR A 230 -0.59 -6.42 -2.34
N ASP A 231 -0.83 -7.25 -1.32
CA ASP A 231 -1.79 -8.35 -1.40
C ASP A 231 -3.23 -7.85 -1.59
N LEU A 232 -3.59 -6.69 -1.02
CA LEU A 232 -4.86 -6.04 -1.32
C LEU A 232 -4.95 -5.56 -2.78
N ALA A 233 -3.87 -5.02 -3.34
CA ALA A 233 -3.82 -4.61 -4.73
C ALA A 233 -4.04 -5.83 -5.67
N VAL A 234 -3.39 -6.96 -5.35
CA VAL A 234 -3.58 -8.23 -6.08
C VAL A 234 -5.02 -8.72 -5.98
N TYR A 235 -5.58 -8.78 -4.76
CA TYR A 235 -6.96 -9.17 -4.53
C TYR A 235 -7.94 -8.35 -5.39
N ASN A 236 -7.80 -7.02 -5.38
CA ASN A 236 -8.69 -6.12 -6.11
C ASN A 236 -8.58 -6.29 -7.62
N GLU A 237 -7.38 -6.49 -8.17
CA GLU A 237 -7.20 -6.74 -9.60
C GLU A 237 -7.84 -8.07 -10.02
N LEU A 238 -7.68 -9.11 -9.20
CA LEU A 238 -8.30 -10.42 -9.47
C LEU A 238 -9.81 -10.38 -9.35
N LYS A 239 -10.33 -9.71 -8.33
CA LYS A 239 -11.77 -9.51 -8.13
C LYS A 239 -12.41 -8.75 -9.29
N ALA A 240 -11.76 -7.67 -9.76
CA ALA A 240 -12.20 -6.95 -10.94
C ALA A 240 -12.15 -7.83 -12.22
N ALA A 241 -11.12 -8.65 -12.38
CA ALA A 241 -11.01 -9.58 -13.50
C ALA A 241 -12.06 -10.71 -13.46
N ALA A 242 -12.56 -11.08 -12.28
CA ALA A 242 -13.68 -12.02 -12.09
C ALA A 242 -15.05 -11.39 -12.38
N GLY A 243 -15.15 -10.06 -12.47
CA GLY A 243 -16.40 -9.33 -12.72
C GLY A 243 -17.23 -9.07 -11.45
N GLU A 244 -16.58 -9.02 -10.29
CA GLU A 244 -17.21 -8.79 -8.98
C GLU A 244 -16.95 -7.33 -8.52
N ASP A 245 -17.71 -6.37 -9.05
CA ASP A 245 -17.71 -4.97 -8.58
C ASP A 245 -18.76 -4.72 -7.49
#